data_AF-A0A803SPN4-F1
#
_entry.id   AF-A0A803SPN4-F1
#
_cell.length_a   1.000
_cell.length_b   1.000
_cell.length_c   1.000
_cell.angle_alpha   90.00
_cell.angle_beta   90.00
_cell.angle_gamma   90.00
#
_symmetry.space_group_name_H-M   'P 1'
#
loop_
_entity.id
_entity.type
_entity.pdbx_description
1 polymer ?
#
loop_
_entity_poly.entity_id
_entity_poly.type
_entity_poly.pdbx_seq_one_letter_code
_entity_poly.pdbx_strand_id
1 'polypeptide(L)'
;MAQQEEDEDITLGKMDSRDPLTKEIDLVERDPKQINQDVVKVDFEDVIAEPEGTHSFDGVWKASNTTFTVSKYWCYRILSGALGVPLALLWGFLFACVSFCHIWGAMPCIKSYLIEVQCCGRCYALCIRTFCDPLFEAVGKICSDVRVALRKERTKD
;
A
#
# COMPACT_ATOMS: atom_id res chain seq x y z
N MET A 1 -42.42 12.56 -31.95
CA MET A 1 -41.09 13.01 -31.50
C MET A 1 -40.76 12.53 -30.09
N ALA A 2 -41.72 12.40 -29.18
CA ALA A 2 -41.48 11.89 -27.81
C ALA A 2 -41.31 10.37 -27.67
N GLN A 3 -41.18 9.63 -28.79
CA GLN A 3 -41.11 8.16 -28.78
C GLN A 3 -39.78 7.64 -29.37
N GLN A 4 -38.83 8.55 -29.56
CA GLN A 4 -37.49 8.26 -30.08
C GLN A 4 -36.40 8.61 -29.07
N GLU A 5 -36.75 9.25 -27.95
CA GLU A 5 -35.86 9.51 -26.79
C GLU A 5 -35.89 8.37 -25.75
N GLU A 6 -36.98 7.58 -25.69
CA GLU A 6 -37.11 6.49 -24.71
C GLU A 6 -36.35 5.21 -25.10
N ASP A 7 -35.92 5.06 -26.35
CA ASP A 7 -35.17 3.87 -26.81
C ASP A 7 -33.64 3.99 -26.53
N GLU A 8 -33.09 5.20 -26.35
CA GLU A 8 -31.67 5.36 -26.01
C GLU A 8 -31.36 5.11 -24.53
N ASP A 9 -32.32 5.32 -23.62
CA ASP A 9 -32.13 5.14 -22.17
C ASP A 9 -32.17 3.66 -21.75
N ILE A 10 -32.82 2.80 -22.53
CA ILE A 10 -32.90 1.35 -22.26
C ILE A 10 -31.56 0.65 -22.55
N THR A 11 -30.67 1.25 -23.34
CA THR A 11 -29.33 0.71 -23.64
C THR A 11 -28.23 1.11 -22.66
N LEU A 12 -28.46 2.12 -21.80
CA LEU A 12 -27.45 2.59 -20.84
C LEU A 12 -27.61 1.99 -19.43
N GLY A 13 -28.68 1.22 -19.23
CA GLY A 13 -28.93 0.42 -18.03
C GLY A 13 -28.35 -0.99 -18.10
N LYS A 14 -27.28 -1.24 -18.87
CA LYS A 14 -26.48 -2.47 -18.72
C LYS A 14 -25.68 -2.37 -17.43
N MET A 15 -26.43 -2.43 -16.34
CA MET A 15 -25.99 -2.45 -14.96
C MET A 15 -25.10 -3.68 -14.84
N ASP A 16 -23.81 -3.38 -14.85
CA ASP A 16 -22.65 -4.22 -14.64
C ASP A 16 -22.94 -5.20 -13.50
N SER A 17 -23.55 -6.33 -13.85
CA SER A 17 -23.75 -7.47 -12.98
C SER A 17 -22.43 -8.23 -12.93
N ARG A 18 -21.34 -7.54 -12.55
CA ARG A 18 -20.12 -8.19 -12.13
C ARG A 18 -20.37 -8.65 -10.72
N ASP A 19 -20.76 -9.91 -10.60
CA ASP A 19 -20.63 -10.62 -9.33
C ASP A 19 -19.21 -10.36 -8.80
N PRO A 20 -19.05 -9.70 -7.64
CA PRO A 20 -17.72 -9.41 -7.07
C PRO A 20 -16.97 -10.70 -6.70
N LEU A 21 -17.66 -11.84 -6.76
CA LEU A 21 -17.12 -13.17 -6.54
C LEU A 21 -16.31 -13.70 -7.74
N THR A 22 -16.58 -13.21 -8.94
CA THR A 22 -15.95 -13.71 -10.18
C THR A 22 -15.12 -12.60 -10.81
N LYS A 23 -14.11 -12.10 -10.09
CA LYS A 23 -13.01 -11.41 -10.78
C LYS A 23 -12.36 -12.45 -11.68
N GLU A 24 -12.51 -12.29 -13.00
CA GLU A 24 -11.84 -13.11 -14.00
C GLU A 24 -10.34 -13.14 -13.66
N ILE A 25 -9.85 -14.33 -13.32
CA ILE A 25 -8.44 -14.53 -13.03
C ILE A 25 -7.76 -14.68 -14.39
N ASP A 26 -6.86 -13.77 -14.73
CA ASP A 26 -6.07 -13.90 -15.94
C ASP A 26 -5.12 -15.10 -15.80
N LEU A 27 -5.40 -16.14 -16.59
CA LEU A 27 -4.60 -17.37 -16.60
C LEU A 27 -3.34 -17.25 -17.46
N VAL A 28 -3.27 -16.22 -18.30
CA VAL A 28 -2.17 -15.93 -19.22
C VAL A 28 -1.13 -15.05 -18.51
N GLU A 29 -1.54 -13.92 -17.93
CA GLU A 29 -0.66 -13.06 -17.13
C GLU A 29 -0.82 -13.31 -15.62
N ARG A 30 0.00 -14.23 -15.08
CA ARG A 30 -0.03 -14.58 -13.64
C ARG A 30 0.72 -13.62 -12.73
N ASP A 31 1.41 -12.61 -13.28
CA ASP A 31 2.09 -11.56 -12.54
C ASP A 31 1.78 -10.15 -13.11
N PRO A 32 0.51 -9.70 -13.04
CA PRO A 32 0.11 -8.40 -13.59
C PRO A 32 0.75 -7.21 -12.86
N LYS A 33 1.34 -7.45 -11.68
CA LYS A 33 2.05 -6.43 -10.89
C LYS A 33 3.57 -6.51 -11.06
N GLN A 34 4.04 -7.44 -11.89
CA GLN A 34 5.45 -7.63 -12.24
C GLN A 34 6.36 -7.72 -11.01
N ILE A 35 5.89 -8.35 -9.93
CA ILE A 35 6.63 -8.44 -8.67
C ILE A 35 7.81 -9.42 -8.76
N ASN A 36 7.82 -10.33 -9.74
CA ASN A 36 8.83 -11.39 -9.87
C ASN A 36 9.74 -11.23 -11.11
N GLN A 37 9.70 -10.10 -11.82
CA GLN A 37 10.44 -9.92 -13.08
C GLN A 37 11.96 -10.14 -12.98
N ASP A 38 12.55 -9.82 -11.83
CA ASP A 38 14.01 -9.79 -11.67
C ASP A 38 14.56 -10.94 -10.82
N VAL A 39 13.69 -11.70 -10.13
CA VAL A 39 14.12 -12.72 -9.15
C VAL A 39 14.09 -14.15 -9.72
N VAL A 40 13.28 -14.42 -10.75
CA VAL A 40 12.99 -15.79 -11.22
C VAL A 40 13.63 -16.12 -12.58
N LYS A 41 14.41 -15.19 -13.16
CA LYS A 41 15.19 -15.43 -14.38
C LYS A 41 16.51 -16.11 -14.02
N VAL A 42 16.47 -17.43 -13.86
CA VAL A 42 17.67 -18.27 -13.72
C VAL A 42 17.75 -19.15 -14.95
N ASP A 43 18.69 -18.85 -15.85
CA ASP A 43 18.94 -19.63 -17.05
C ASP A 43 19.93 -20.76 -16.80
N PHE A 44 19.91 -21.79 -17.64
CA PHE A 44 20.80 -22.96 -17.51
C PHE A 44 22.28 -22.54 -17.54
N GLU A 45 22.60 -21.55 -18.36
CA GLU A 45 23.94 -20.96 -18.52
C GLU A 45 24.38 -20.19 -17.26
N ASP A 46 23.45 -19.67 -16.45
CA ASP A 46 23.78 -19.01 -15.17
C ASP A 46 24.15 -20.02 -14.07
N VAL A 47 23.72 -21.29 -14.21
CA VAL A 47 23.93 -22.35 -13.19
C VAL A 47 25.09 -23.27 -13.57
N ILE A 48 25.24 -23.57 -14.86
CA ILE A 48 26.29 -24.43 -15.41
C ILE A 48 26.91 -23.70 -16.60
N ALA A 49 27.75 -22.70 -16.33
CA ALA A 49 28.51 -22.01 -17.37
C ALA A 49 29.75 -22.83 -17.73
N GLU A 50 29.79 -23.40 -18.94
CA GLU A 50 31.03 -23.95 -19.48
C GLU A 50 31.93 -22.80 -19.97
N PRO A 51 33.23 -22.76 -19.59
CA PRO A 51 34.15 -21.71 -20.03
C PRO A 51 34.56 -21.93 -21.51
N GLU A 52 34.82 -20.82 -22.23
CA GLU A 52 35.06 -20.76 -23.70
C GLU A 52 36.20 -21.67 -24.23
N GLY A 53 37.00 -22.29 -23.36
CA GLY A 53 38.11 -23.17 -23.72
C GLY A 53 37.83 -24.69 -23.62
N THR A 54 36.71 -25.10 -23.02
CA THR A 54 36.37 -26.52 -22.79
C THR A 54 34.88 -26.74 -23.00
N HIS A 55 34.46 -26.81 -24.26
CA HIS A 55 33.09 -27.17 -24.64
C HIS A 55 32.91 -28.68 -24.56
N SER A 56 31.88 -29.14 -23.84
CA SER A 56 31.37 -30.49 -23.97
C SER A 56 30.70 -30.67 -25.35
N PHE A 57 30.54 -31.91 -25.80
CA PHE A 57 29.94 -32.19 -27.12
C PHE A 57 28.58 -31.48 -27.25
N ASP A 58 28.33 -30.78 -28.38
CA ASP A 58 27.10 -30.02 -28.67
C ASP A 58 25.80 -30.78 -28.38
N GLY A 59 25.81 -32.10 -28.58
CA GLY A 59 24.67 -32.97 -28.29
C GLY A 59 24.39 -33.12 -26.79
N VAL A 60 25.43 -33.20 -25.97
CA VAL A 60 25.33 -33.30 -24.51
C VAL A 60 24.87 -31.96 -23.94
N TRP A 61 25.42 -30.85 -24.42
CA TRP A 61 25.04 -29.49 -24.01
C TRP A 61 23.56 -29.16 -24.32
N LYS A 62 23.08 -29.51 -25.52
CA LYS A 62 21.65 -29.33 -25.86
C LYS A 62 20.73 -30.25 -25.06
N ALA A 63 21.14 -31.49 -24.82
CA ALA A 63 20.37 -32.45 -24.04
C ALA A 63 20.28 -32.05 -22.56
N SER A 64 21.37 -31.56 -21.97
CA SER A 64 21.42 -31.09 -20.59
C SER A 64 20.57 -29.83 -20.40
N ASN A 65 20.69 -28.84 -21.27
CA ASN A 65 19.87 -27.63 -21.24
C ASN A 65 18.36 -27.95 -21.34
N THR A 66 18.00 -28.85 -22.26
CA THR A 66 16.59 -29.26 -22.46
C THR A 66 16.08 -30.02 -21.23
N THR A 67 16.84 -30.99 -20.72
CA THR A 67 16.43 -31.81 -19.58
C THR A 67 16.30 -30.97 -18.31
N PHE A 68 17.20 -30.02 -18.08
CA PHE A 68 17.12 -29.08 -16.97
C PHE A 68 15.86 -28.20 -17.04
N THR A 69 15.60 -27.61 -18.20
CA THR A 69 14.44 -26.72 -18.41
C THR A 69 13.13 -27.47 -18.19
N VAL A 70 13.00 -28.67 -18.75
CA VAL A 70 11.80 -29.52 -18.60
C VAL A 70 11.64 -29.95 -17.15
N SER A 71 12.70 -30.42 -16.50
CA SER A 71 12.64 -30.87 -15.10
C SER A 71 12.25 -29.75 -14.15
N LYS A 72 12.81 -28.54 -14.33
CA LYS A 72 12.46 -27.34 -13.57
C LYS A 72 10.98 -26.99 -13.73
N TYR A 73 10.47 -27.03 -14.97
CA TYR A 73 9.08 -26.71 -15.27
C TYR A 73 8.09 -27.71 -14.63
N TRP A 74 8.36 -29.00 -14.77
CA TRP A 74 7.50 -30.05 -14.19
C TRP A 74 7.54 -30.03 -12.65
N CYS A 75 8.73 -29.87 -12.06
CA CYS A 75 8.88 -29.72 -10.61
C CYS A 75 8.08 -28.53 -10.09
N TYR A 76 8.20 -27.37 -10.75
CA TYR A 76 7.44 -26.17 -10.41
C TYR A 76 5.93 -26.39 -10.48
N ARG A 77 5.42 -27.07 -11.52
CA ARG A 77 3.98 -27.37 -11.65
C ARG A 77 3.47 -28.29 -10.54
N ILE A 78 4.24 -29.32 -10.21
CA ILE A 78 3.87 -30.27 -9.15
C ILE A 78 3.90 -29.58 -7.79
N LEU A 79 4.97 -28.85 -7.47
CA LEU A 79 5.07 -28.09 -6.22
C LEU A 79 3.99 -27.02 -6.11
N SER A 80 3.72 -26.27 -7.19
CA SER A 80 2.67 -25.25 -7.18
C SER A 80 1.28 -25.86 -7.06
N GLY A 81 1.02 -27.01 -7.65
CA GLY A 81 -0.24 -27.73 -7.46
C GLY A 81 -0.40 -28.26 -6.04
N ALA A 82 0.65 -28.88 -5.50
CA ALA A 82 0.64 -29.51 -4.18
C ALA A 82 0.63 -28.49 -3.03
N LEU A 83 1.41 -27.41 -3.15
CA LEU A 83 1.59 -26.42 -2.07
C LEU A 83 0.87 -25.11 -2.33
N GLY A 84 0.62 -24.73 -3.58
CA GLY A 84 0.01 -23.45 -3.93
C GLY A 84 -1.42 -23.31 -3.42
N VAL A 85 -2.25 -24.35 -3.59
CA VAL A 85 -3.65 -24.32 -3.09
C VAL A 85 -3.69 -24.28 -1.55
N PRO A 86 -2.95 -25.13 -0.80
CA PRO A 86 -2.88 -25.00 0.65
C PRO A 86 -2.35 -23.66 1.14
N LEU A 87 -1.30 -23.10 0.51
CA LEU A 87 -0.78 -21.79 0.87
C LEU A 87 -1.81 -20.68 0.63
N ALA A 88 -2.51 -20.69 -0.50
CA ALA A 88 -3.53 -19.70 -0.82
C ALA A 88 -4.65 -19.70 0.24
N LEU A 89 -5.08 -20.89 0.68
CA LEU A 89 -6.08 -21.03 1.75
C LEU A 89 -5.56 -20.51 3.09
N LEU A 90 -4.31 -20.84 3.45
CA LEU A 90 -3.68 -20.34 4.67
C LEU A 90 -3.61 -18.80 4.67
N TRP A 91 -3.14 -18.22 3.57
CA TRP A 91 -3.04 -16.76 3.41
C TRP A 91 -4.39 -16.07 3.46
N GLY A 92 -5.42 -16.63 2.81
CA GLY A 92 -6.78 -16.11 2.87
C GLY A 92 -7.35 -16.14 4.29
N PHE A 93 -7.13 -17.24 5.02
CA PHE A 93 -7.55 -17.36 6.42
C PHE A 93 -6.84 -16.35 7.33
N LEU A 94 -5.51 -16.22 7.20
CA LEU A 94 -4.74 -15.22 7.96
C LEU A 94 -5.25 -13.80 7.71
N PHE A 95 -5.50 -13.44 6.44
CA PHE A 95 -6.04 -12.13 6.10
C PHE A 95 -7.43 -11.90 6.71
N ALA A 96 -8.29 -12.93 6.74
CA ALA A 96 -9.59 -12.86 7.39
C ALA A 96 -9.46 -12.63 8.92
N CYS A 97 -8.57 -13.35 9.60
CA CYS A 97 -8.30 -13.15 11.02
C CYS A 97 -7.77 -11.74 11.31
N VAL A 98 -6.81 -11.26 10.53
CA VAL A 98 -6.27 -9.89 10.67
C VAL A 98 -7.37 -8.85 10.48
N SER A 99 -8.21 -9.03 9.46
CA SER A 99 -9.34 -8.14 9.18
C SER A 99 -10.34 -8.11 10.33
N PHE A 100 -10.65 -9.27 10.90
CA PHE A 100 -11.51 -9.39 12.07
C PHE A 100 -10.91 -8.65 13.28
N CYS A 101 -9.66 -8.92 13.63
CA CYS A 101 -8.97 -8.24 14.72
C CYS A 101 -8.89 -6.71 14.49
N HIS A 102 -8.72 -6.26 13.26
CA HIS A 102 -8.69 -4.85 12.93
C HIS A 102 -10.06 -4.17 13.13
N ILE A 103 -11.14 -4.78 12.66
CA ILE A 103 -12.50 -4.22 12.77
C ILE A 103 -13.00 -4.27 14.22
N TRP A 104 -12.79 -5.39 14.91
CA TRP A 104 -13.37 -5.63 16.23
C TRP A 104 -12.45 -5.28 17.40
N GLY A 105 -11.14 -5.24 17.18
CA GLY A 105 -10.16 -4.86 18.19
C GLY A 105 -9.57 -3.48 17.92
N ALA A 106 -8.90 -3.30 16.77
CA ALA A 106 -8.16 -2.07 16.51
C ALA A 106 -9.06 -0.83 16.41
N MET A 107 -10.16 -0.91 15.65
CA MET A 107 -11.09 0.22 15.50
C MET A 107 -11.72 0.68 16.83
N PRO A 108 -12.30 -0.18 17.68
CA PRO A 108 -12.80 0.27 18.98
C PRO A 108 -11.68 0.76 19.90
N CYS A 109 -10.50 0.16 19.89
CA CYS A 109 -9.35 0.67 20.65
C CYS A 109 -8.94 2.08 20.19
N ILE A 110 -8.85 2.33 18.88
CA ILE A 110 -8.55 3.65 18.31
C ILE A 110 -9.62 4.66 18.72
N LYS A 111 -10.90 4.29 18.64
CA LYS A 111 -12.01 5.16 19.04
C LYS A 111 -11.98 5.47 20.54
N SER A 112 -11.67 4.48 21.38
CA SER A 112 -11.51 4.67 22.83
C SER A 112 -10.34 5.62 23.14
N TYR A 113 -9.20 5.41 22.50
CA TYR A 113 -8.03 6.28 22.66
C TYR A 113 -8.31 7.73 22.23
N LEU A 114 -9.08 7.93 21.16
CA LEU A 114 -9.51 9.25 20.71
C LEU A 114 -10.35 9.99 21.78
N ILE A 115 -11.24 9.28 22.48
CA ILE A 115 -12.06 9.86 23.56
C ILE A 115 -11.16 10.28 24.74
N GLU A 116 -10.21 9.43 25.12
CA GLU A 116 -9.22 9.72 26.17
C GLU A 116 -8.38 10.97 25.83
N VAL A 117 -7.86 11.03 24.59
CA VAL A 117 -7.08 12.18 24.11
C VAL A 117 -7.93 13.44 24.05
N GLN A 118 -9.21 13.35 23.64
CA GLN A 118 -10.12 14.50 23.67
C GLN A 118 -10.36 15.02 25.10
N CYS A 119 -10.49 14.11 26.07
CA CYS A 119 -10.60 14.48 27.49
C CYS A 119 -9.33 15.18 27.97
N CYS A 120 -8.17 14.57 27.75
CA CYS A 120 -6.87 15.12 28.10
C CYS A 120 -6.62 16.49 27.44
N GLY A 121 -6.96 16.63 26.16
CA GLY A 121 -6.85 17.89 25.41
C GLY A 121 -7.73 19.00 25.99
N ARG A 122 -8.93 18.67 26.50
CA ARG A 122 -9.80 19.64 27.19
C ARG A 122 -9.22 20.07 28.53
N CYS A 123 -8.70 19.14 29.32
CA CYS A 123 -8.01 19.46 30.57
C CYS A 123 -6.77 20.33 30.31
N TYR A 124 -5.97 19.95 29.32
CA TYR A 124 -4.79 20.70 28.90
C TYR A 124 -5.15 22.12 28.46
N ALA A 125 -6.15 22.29 27.60
CA ALA A 125 -6.63 23.60 27.18
C ALA A 125 -7.15 24.46 28.36
N LEU A 126 -7.82 23.84 29.34
CA LEU A 126 -8.27 24.54 30.55
C LEU A 126 -7.10 25.00 31.42
N CYS A 127 -6.06 24.17 31.57
CA CYS A 127 -4.83 24.54 32.26
C CYS A 127 -4.14 25.73 31.56
N ILE A 128 -3.98 25.67 30.24
CA ILE A 128 -3.39 26.77 29.47
C ILE A 128 -4.22 28.05 29.65
N ARG A 129 -5.55 28.00 29.57
CA ARG A 129 -6.38 29.19 29.79
C ARG A 129 -6.28 29.75 31.20
N THR A 130 -6.13 28.90 32.20
CA THR A 130 -6.14 29.34 33.60
C THR A 130 -4.78 29.89 34.02
N PHE A 131 -3.68 29.35 33.48
CA PHE A 131 -2.33 29.74 33.87
C PHE A 131 -1.65 30.63 32.82
N CYS A 132 -1.72 30.23 31.55
CA CYS A 132 -1.01 30.91 30.48
C CYS A 132 -1.74 32.17 30.01
N ASP A 133 -3.08 32.17 29.85
CA ASP A 133 -3.80 33.39 29.43
C ASP A 133 -3.53 34.58 30.37
N PRO A 134 -3.65 34.48 31.71
CA PRO A 134 -3.35 35.63 32.57
C PRO A 134 -1.87 36.02 32.54
N LEU A 135 -0.95 35.06 32.38
CA LEU A 135 0.48 35.35 32.22
C LEU A 135 0.78 36.11 30.93
N PHE A 136 0.26 35.63 29.80
CA PHE A 136 0.44 36.26 28.50
C PHE A 136 -0.28 37.61 28.43
N GLU A 137 -1.43 37.76 29.06
CA GLU A 137 -2.11 39.04 29.14
C GLU A 137 -1.33 40.04 30.01
N ALA A 138 -0.75 39.60 31.14
CA ALA A 138 0.11 40.44 31.96
C ALA A 138 1.37 40.89 31.22
N VAL A 139 2.05 39.96 30.51
CA VAL A 139 3.20 40.27 29.67
C VAL A 139 2.82 41.23 28.54
N GLY A 140 1.68 40.99 27.89
CA GLY A 140 1.15 41.87 26.84
C GLY A 140 0.91 43.29 27.33
N LYS A 141 0.38 43.46 28.55
CA LYS A 141 0.20 44.78 29.19
C LYS A 141 1.54 45.48 29.45
N ILE A 142 2.52 44.77 29.99
CA ILE A 142 3.88 45.30 30.23
C ILE A 142 4.52 45.76 28.92
N CYS A 143 4.42 44.97 27.86
CA CYS A 143 4.96 45.32 26.55
C CYS A 143 4.18 46.46 25.87
N SER A 144 2.87 46.57 26.10
CA SER A 144 2.05 47.66 25.51
C SER A 144 2.34 49.03 26.11
N ASP A 145 2.78 49.09 27.37
CA ASP A 145 3.07 50.35 28.05
C ASP A 145 4.43 50.95 27.63
N VAL A 146 5.26 50.15 26.94
CA VAL A 146 6.51 50.62 26.31
C VAL A 146 6.19 51.42 25.04
N ARG A 147 5.89 52.71 25.22
CA ARG A 147 5.75 53.67 24.13
C ARG A 147 7.12 54.08 23.61
N VAL A 148 7.52 53.51 22.47
CA VAL A 148 8.75 53.90 21.76
C VAL A 148 8.51 55.25 21.07
N ALA A 149 9.03 56.33 21.64
CA ALA A 149 9.07 57.63 20.98
C ALA A 149 10.22 57.64 19.94
N LEU A 150 9.89 57.38 18.68
CA LEU A 150 10.82 57.57 17.57
C LEU A 150 11.12 59.07 17.42
N ARG A 151 12.23 59.51 18.00
CA ARG A 151 12.73 60.88 17.84
C ARG A 151 13.38 60.98 16.46
N LYS A 152 12.64 61.52 15.49
CA LYS A 152 13.17 61.88 14.16
C LYS A 152 14.05 63.11 14.33
N GLU A 153 15.36 62.92 14.42
CA GLU A 153 16.31 64.04 14.38
C GLU A 153 16.24 64.69 13.00
N ARG A 154 15.79 65.95 12.97
CA ARG A 154 15.85 66.78 11.78
C ARG A 154 17.24 67.36 11.72
N THR A 155 18.07 66.81 10.82
CA THR A 155 19.36 67.35 10.41
C THR A 155 19.20 68.85 10.13
N LYS A 156 20.05 69.65 10.77
CA LYS A 156 19.96 71.11 10.81
C LYS A 156 20.87 71.65 9.70
N ASP A 157 20.25 72.24 8.68
CA ASP A 157 20.91 73.14 7.71
C ASP A 157 21.19 74.52 8.34
#